data_AF-A0A090WUM8-F1
#
_entry.id   AF-A0A090WUM8-F1
#
_cell.length_a   1.000
_cell.length_b   1.000
_cell.length_c   1.000
_cell.angle_alpha   90.00
_cell.angle_beta   90.00
_cell.angle_gamma   90.00
#
_symmetry.space_group_name_H-M   'P 1'
#
loop_
_entity.id
_entity.type
_entity.pdbx_description
1 polymer ?
#
loop_
_entity_poly.entity_id
_entity_poly.type
_entity_poly.pdbx_seq_one_letter_code
_entity_poly.pdbx_strand_id
1 'polypeptide(L)'
;MLKKSSALQQIQKVCYFFVLISILGCSSEDSNEEQKTVELSLSSVSEFSASEEKKPLSVTANSYWYTENNNEWITLTPTNGTNNGTINITVSSNPTEAARIGTISVLSGDVSRDLTITQAGKAPGAAGLDPDKAPSENFDLSTWNLSIPEDRGNGTSTNITVAQLNNKYQNSKYFYTADDGGMVFKCPVDGFKTSTNTSYTRVEFREMLRGTNTSIKHKVLIKIIGYLEQHQLQIKMLLMVTMEK
;
A
#
# COMPACT_ATOMS: atom_id res chain seq x y z
N MET A 1 -1.14 -63.33 -44.50
CA MET A 1 -0.04 -62.35 -44.52
C MET A 1 0.03 -61.71 -43.13
N LEU A 2 0.62 -62.32 -42.10
CA LEU A 2 2.05 -62.34 -41.77
C LEU A 2 2.77 -60.99 -41.88
N LYS A 3 2.96 -60.32 -40.75
CA LYS A 3 4.32 -60.05 -40.24
C LYS A 3 4.31 -60.09 -38.69
N LYS A 4 4.86 -61.19 -38.16
CA LYS A 4 5.32 -61.38 -36.77
C LYS A 4 6.78 -60.92 -36.69
N SER A 5 7.20 -60.42 -35.52
CA SER A 5 8.51 -60.59 -34.85
C SER A 5 8.63 -59.52 -33.77
N SER A 6 9.13 -59.70 -32.55
CA SER A 6 9.73 -60.76 -31.70
C SER A 6 9.75 -60.15 -30.27
N ALA A 7 9.83 -60.81 -29.12
CA ALA A 7 10.27 -62.12 -28.64
C ALA A 7 9.57 -62.30 -27.28
N LEU A 8 8.86 -63.40 -27.01
CA LEU A 8 9.33 -64.50 -26.16
C LEU A 8 9.71 -64.11 -24.72
N GLN A 9 8.94 -64.70 -23.80
CA GLN A 9 9.35 -65.25 -22.48
C GLN A 9 9.84 -64.22 -21.45
N GLN A 10 9.20 -64.13 -20.28
CA GLN A 10 9.12 -65.23 -19.32
C GLN A 10 7.91 -65.05 -18.38
N ILE A 11 7.01 -66.05 -18.26
CA ILE A 11 6.93 -67.01 -17.12
C ILE A 11 6.22 -66.36 -15.92
N GLN A 12 5.19 -66.88 -15.26
CA GLN A 12 4.35 -68.08 -15.29
C GLN A 12 3.14 -67.69 -14.40
N LYS A 13 1.90 -68.00 -14.75
CA LYS A 13 1.12 -69.08 -14.11
C LYS A 13 1.17 -68.97 -12.56
N VAL A 14 0.07 -68.84 -11.82
CA VAL A 14 -1.14 -69.67 -11.88
C VAL A 14 -2.00 -69.36 -10.64
N CYS A 15 -3.28 -69.73 -10.68
CA CYS A 15 -4.19 -69.85 -9.54
C CYS A 15 -4.88 -68.59 -9.01
N TYR A 16 -5.86 -68.10 -9.78
CA TYR A 16 -7.16 -67.76 -9.20
C TYR A 16 -7.81 -69.08 -8.74
N PHE A 17 -7.66 -69.44 -7.47
CA PHE A 17 -8.39 -70.55 -6.87
C PHE A 17 -8.87 -70.14 -5.48
N PHE A 18 -10.17 -70.28 -5.29
CA PHE A 18 -10.90 -70.18 -4.04
C PHE A 18 -10.18 -70.85 -2.87
N VAL A 19 -9.92 -70.11 -1.79
CA VAL A 19 -9.84 -70.67 -0.43
C VAL A 19 -10.53 -69.72 0.53
N LEU A 20 -11.79 -70.03 0.82
CA LEU A 20 -12.50 -69.60 2.02
C LEU A 20 -12.04 -70.56 3.14
N ILE A 21 -11.16 -70.10 4.04
CA ILE A 21 -10.89 -70.78 5.32
C ILE A 21 -11.07 -69.76 6.45
N SER A 22 -11.89 -70.19 7.39
CA SER A 22 -12.43 -69.48 8.53
C SER A 22 -11.41 -69.30 9.68
N ILE A 23 -11.54 -68.18 10.38
CA ILE A 23 -11.30 -67.89 11.81
C ILE A 23 -10.22 -68.67 12.62
N LEU A 24 -9.24 -67.94 13.16
CA LEU A 24 -9.00 -67.71 14.61
C LEU A 24 -7.56 -67.20 14.86
N GLY A 25 -7.47 -65.92 15.25
CA GLY A 25 -6.48 -65.29 16.14
C GLY A 25 -4.97 -65.55 15.97
N CYS A 26 -4.19 -64.49 15.69
CA CYS A 26 -3.15 -64.02 16.62
C CYS A 26 -2.54 -62.68 16.15
N SER A 27 -2.65 -61.66 17.00
CA SER A 27 -1.82 -60.44 17.10
C SER A 27 -1.48 -59.68 15.82
N SER A 28 -2.33 -58.73 15.42
CA SER A 28 -1.85 -57.47 14.87
C SER A 28 -2.05 -56.41 15.95
N GLU A 29 -0.94 -55.88 16.47
CA GLU A 29 -0.98 -54.63 17.22
C GLU A 29 -1.69 -53.60 16.34
N ASP A 30 -2.92 -53.24 16.69
CA ASP A 30 -3.60 -52.07 16.13
C ASP A 30 -2.80 -50.84 16.56
N SER A 31 -1.80 -50.48 15.76
CA SER A 31 -1.18 -49.18 15.86
C SER A 31 -2.28 -48.17 15.56
N ASN A 32 -2.76 -47.48 16.59
CA ASN A 32 -3.48 -46.22 16.45
C ASN A 32 -2.59 -45.29 15.61
N GLU A 33 -2.79 -45.29 14.29
CA GLU A 33 -2.28 -44.23 13.43
C GLU A 33 -3.06 -42.97 13.81
N GLU A 34 -2.49 -42.17 14.71
CA GLU A 34 -2.96 -40.82 14.95
C GLU A 34 -2.95 -40.06 13.62
N GLN A 35 -4.13 -39.86 13.04
CA GLN A 35 -4.30 -39.08 11.83
C GLN A 35 -3.82 -37.65 12.09
N LYS A 36 -2.59 -37.33 11.63
CA LYS A 36 -2.00 -36.00 11.80
C LYS A 36 -2.80 -34.96 11.00
N THR A 37 -3.66 -34.21 11.68
CA THR A 37 -4.44 -33.12 11.08
C THR A 37 -3.49 -32.03 10.58
N VAL A 38 -3.62 -31.62 9.31
CA VAL A 38 -2.86 -30.51 8.75
C VAL A 38 -3.48 -29.18 9.17
N GLU A 39 -2.67 -28.29 9.74
CA GLU A 39 -3.07 -26.93 10.09
C GLU A 39 -2.45 -25.93 9.11
N LEU A 40 -3.28 -25.00 8.61
CA LEU A 40 -2.82 -23.87 7.80
C LEU A 40 -3.75 -22.66 7.97
N SER A 41 -3.20 -21.55 8.44
CA SER A 41 -3.86 -20.24 8.46
C SER A 41 -2.88 -19.11 8.17
N LEU A 42 -3.41 -17.99 7.70
CA LEU A 42 -2.68 -16.81 7.25
C LEU A 42 -3.12 -15.59 8.06
N SER A 43 -2.19 -14.67 8.35
CA SER A 43 -2.56 -13.35 8.88
C SER A 43 -3.20 -12.48 7.78
N SER A 44 -3.88 -11.41 8.20
CA SER A 44 -4.30 -10.36 7.25
C SER A 44 -3.10 -9.51 6.82
N VAL A 45 -3.22 -8.90 5.64
CA VAL A 45 -2.26 -7.92 5.09
C VAL A 45 -3.05 -6.69 4.67
N SER A 46 -2.57 -5.51 5.05
CA SER A 46 -3.19 -4.24 4.65
C SER A 46 -2.90 -3.89 3.20
N GLU A 47 -3.73 -3.05 2.59
CA GLU A 47 -3.54 -2.54 1.23
C GLU A 47 -2.16 -1.92 1.02
N PHE A 48 -1.50 -2.26 -0.09
CA PHE A 48 -0.23 -1.70 -0.50
C PHE A 48 -0.41 -0.34 -1.19
N SER A 49 0.57 0.55 -1.00
CA SER A 49 0.67 1.77 -1.79
C SER A 49 0.98 1.48 -3.26
N ALA A 50 0.79 2.48 -4.14
CA ALA A 50 1.14 2.36 -5.55
C ALA A 50 2.66 2.22 -5.82
N SER A 51 3.50 2.51 -4.83
CA SER A 51 4.95 2.34 -4.92
C SER A 51 5.35 0.89 -4.74
N GLU A 52 6.62 0.59 -5.05
CA GLU A 52 7.20 -0.67 -4.59
C GLU A 52 7.21 -0.71 -3.06
N GLU A 53 6.70 -1.80 -2.50
CA GLU A 53 6.54 -1.94 -1.05
C GLU A 53 6.63 -3.42 -0.66
N LYS A 54 7.09 -3.67 0.57
CA LYS A 54 7.25 -5.00 1.14
C LYS A 54 6.49 -5.10 2.46
N LYS A 55 5.70 -6.17 2.63
CA LYS A 55 4.99 -6.47 3.89
C LYS A 55 5.13 -7.94 4.28
N PRO A 56 5.21 -8.23 5.60
CA PRO A 56 5.24 -9.59 6.09
C PRO A 56 3.85 -10.22 6.09
N LEU A 57 3.80 -11.52 5.82
CA LEU A 57 2.66 -12.41 5.98
C LEU A 57 3.06 -13.53 6.93
N SER A 58 2.34 -13.69 8.04
CA SER A 58 2.54 -14.81 8.95
C SER A 58 1.78 -16.03 8.47
N VAL A 59 2.48 -17.16 8.38
CA VAL A 59 1.92 -18.48 8.09
C VAL A 59 1.94 -19.29 9.38
N THR A 60 0.77 -19.71 9.85
CA THR A 60 0.64 -20.67 10.95
C THR A 60 0.37 -22.04 10.35
N ALA A 61 1.29 -22.98 10.54
CA ALA A 61 1.18 -24.33 10.02
C ALA A 61 1.94 -25.34 10.89
N ASN A 62 1.64 -26.62 10.72
CA ASN A 62 2.27 -27.73 11.46
C ASN A 62 3.02 -28.74 10.56
N SER A 63 3.19 -28.37 9.28
CA SER A 63 3.74 -29.19 8.21
C SER A 63 4.44 -28.32 7.16
N TYR A 64 5.01 -28.95 6.12
CA TYR A 64 5.57 -28.24 4.97
C TYR A 64 4.49 -27.49 4.19
N TRP A 65 4.81 -26.27 3.76
CA TRP A 65 3.96 -25.46 2.91
C TRP A 65 4.75 -24.84 1.76
N TYR A 66 4.04 -24.52 0.68
CA TYR A 66 4.58 -23.83 -0.49
C TYR A 66 3.57 -22.81 -1.04
N THR A 67 4.06 -21.86 -1.82
CA THR A 67 3.27 -20.76 -2.37
C THR A 67 3.06 -20.94 -3.87
N GLU A 68 1.87 -20.60 -4.34
CA GLU A 68 1.56 -20.40 -5.76
C GLU A 68 1.22 -18.92 -6.00
N ASN A 69 1.80 -18.35 -7.06
CA ASN A 69 1.56 -16.96 -7.44
C ASN A 69 1.61 -16.83 -8.96
N ASN A 70 0.48 -16.42 -9.55
CA ASN A 70 0.35 -16.17 -10.99
C ASN A 70 0.38 -14.67 -11.34
N ASN A 71 0.71 -13.81 -10.38
CA ASN A 71 0.79 -12.37 -10.57
C ASN A 71 2.25 -11.95 -10.80
N GLU A 72 2.55 -11.39 -11.97
CA GLU A 72 3.90 -10.92 -12.33
C GLU A 72 4.40 -9.76 -11.44
N TRP A 73 3.48 -9.01 -10.84
CA TRP A 73 3.78 -7.84 -10.03
C TRP A 73 3.96 -8.13 -8.53
N ILE A 74 3.78 -9.39 -8.11
CA ILE A 74 3.95 -9.86 -6.72
C ILE A 74 5.14 -10.83 -6.68
N THR A 75 6.01 -10.70 -5.68
CA THR A 75 7.10 -11.64 -5.39
C THR A 75 7.00 -12.10 -3.94
N LEU A 76 7.13 -13.41 -3.71
CA LEU A 76 7.06 -14.04 -2.40
C LEU A 76 8.43 -14.57 -2.00
N THR A 77 8.87 -14.30 -0.77
CA THR A 77 10.15 -14.84 -0.28
C THR A 77 10.08 -15.16 1.22
N PRO A 78 10.33 -16.41 1.65
CA PRO A 78 10.57 -17.59 0.82
C PRO A 78 9.27 -18.08 0.13
N THR A 79 9.39 -18.95 -0.88
CA THR A 79 8.25 -19.57 -1.58
C THR A 79 7.79 -20.88 -0.95
N ASN A 80 8.44 -21.31 0.13
CA ASN A 80 8.12 -22.51 0.90
C ASN A 80 8.71 -22.41 2.30
N GLY A 81 8.26 -23.29 3.18
CA GLY A 81 8.77 -23.43 4.54
C GLY A 81 8.15 -24.62 5.26
N THR A 82 8.45 -24.74 6.54
CA THR A 82 7.92 -25.80 7.40
C THR A 82 7.43 -25.20 8.70
N ASN A 83 6.36 -25.78 9.25
CA ASN A 83 5.68 -25.27 10.44
C ASN A 83 5.32 -23.78 10.27
N ASN A 84 5.33 -23.02 11.36
CA ASN A 84 5.11 -21.58 11.30
C ASN A 84 6.25 -20.88 10.55
N GLY A 85 5.92 -19.84 9.80
CA GLY A 85 6.90 -19.05 9.08
C GLY A 85 6.38 -17.67 8.70
N THR A 86 7.25 -16.91 8.03
CA THR A 86 6.93 -15.59 7.54
C THR A 86 7.33 -15.48 6.08
N ILE A 87 6.40 -15.05 5.24
CA ILE A 87 6.63 -14.74 3.83
C ILE A 87 6.71 -13.22 3.71
N ASN A 88 7.75 -12.69 3.05
CA ASN A 88 7.77 -11.31 2.61
C ASN A 88 7.07 -11.21 1.26
N ILE A 89 5.96 -10.47 1.23
CA ILE A 89 5.25 -10.11 0.01
C ILE A 89 5.87 -8.80 -0.48
N THR A 90 6.46 -8.83 -1.67
CA THR A 90 6.96 -7.62 -2.35
C THR A 90 6.08 -7.35 -3.56
N VAL A 91 5.54 -6.14 -3.64
CA VAL A 91 4.79 -5.69 -4.81
C VAL A 91 5.65 -4.71 -5.60
N SER A 92 5.70 -4.86 -6.93
CA SER A 92 6.29 -3.83 -7.80
C SER A 92 5.43 -2.56 -7.77
N SER A 93 5.95 -1.43 -8.25
CA SER A 93 5.13 -0.23 -8.41
C SER A 93 3.96 -0.46 -9.40
N ASN A 94 2.78 0.07 -9.07
CA ASN A 94 1.63 0.14 -9.96
C ASN A 94 1.63 1.51 -10.69
N PRO A 95 1.97 1.58 -11.98
CA PRO A 95 2.04 2.85 -12.70
C PRO A 95 0.67 3.38 -13.12
N THR A 96 -0.38 2.56 -13.03
CA THR A 96 -1.73 2.92 -13.49
C THR A 96 -2.52 3.59 -12.39
N GLU A 97 -3.47 4.46 -12.74
CA GLU A 97 -4.36 5.12 -11.76
C GLU A 97 -5.40 4.17 -11.18
N ALA A 98 -5.62 3.03 -11.82
CA ALA A 98 -6.51 2.00 -11.33
C ALA A 98 -5.79 1.15 -10.26
N ALA A 99 -6.49 0.89 -9.16
CA ALA A 99 -6.06 -0.13 -8.21
C ALA A 99 -6.00 -1.50 -8.90
N ARG A 100 -5.05 -2.33 -8.48
CA ARG A 100 -4.89 -3.70 -8.97
C ARG A 100 -5.00 -4.71 -7.83
N ILE A 101 -5.58 -5.86 -8.14
CA ILE A 101 -5.84 -6.93 -7.20
C ILE A 101 -5.21 -8.21 -7.75
N GLY A 102 -4.59 -8.98 -6.87
CA GLY A 102 -3.98 -10.28 -7.19
C GLY A 102 -4.21 -11.26 -6.07
N THR A 103 -4.38 -12.54 -6.40
CA THR A 103 -4.53 -13.61 -5.41
C THR A 103 -3.29 -14.48 -5.42
N ILE A 104 -2.77 -14.77 -4.22
CA ILE A 104 -1.75 -15.81 -4.00
C ILE A 104 -2.38 -16.96 -3.23
N SER A 105 -1.80 -18.16 -3.34
CA SER A 105 -2.24 -19.33 -2.58
C SER A 105 -1.07 -19.89 -1.77
N VAL A 106 -1.35 -20.28 -0.53
CA VAL A 106 -0.42 -21.06 0.31
C VAL A 106 -1.04 -22.43 0.51
N LEU A 107 -0.26 -23.48 0.22
CA LEU A 107 -0.72 -24.86 0.25
C LEU A 107 0.10 -25.67 1.26
N SER A 108 -0.58 -26.56 2.00
CA SER A 108 0.01 -27.51 2.95
C SER A 108 -0.81 -28.80 2.88
N GLY A 109 -0.23 -29.89 2.36
CA GLY A 109 -0.98 -31.10 2.02
C GLY A 109 -2.13 -30.80 1.07
N ASP A 110 -3.34 -31.25 1.43
CA ASP A 110 -4.58 -31.00 0.66
C ASP A 110 -5.27 -29.66 1.04
N VAL A 111 -4.69 -28.88 1.97
CA VAL A 111 -5.26 -27.61 2.42
C VAL A 111 -4.65 -26.45 1.62
N SER A 112 -5.51 -25.65 1.00
CA SER A 112 -5.15 -24.38 0.37
C SER A 112 -5.75 -23.19 1.12
N ARG A 113 -5.00 -22.08 1.17
CA ARG A 113 -5.42 -20.78 1.69
C ARG A 113 -5.06 -19.70 0.69
N ASP A 114 -6.08 -18.99 0.24
CA ASP A 114 -5.91 -17.85 -0.66
C ASP A 114 -5.78 -16.55 0.14
N LEU A 115 -4.92 -15.66 -0.34
CA LEU A 115 -4.78 -14.30 0.16
C LEU A 115 -4.93 -13.32 -0.99
N THR A 116 -5.88 -12.40 -0.85
CA THR A 116 -6.08 -11.28 -1.76
C THR A 116 -5.13 -10.14 -1.41
N ILE A 117 -4.33 -9.72 -2.39
CA ILE A 117 -3.44 -8.57 -2.32
C ILE A 117 -4.08 -7.43 -3.11
N THR A 118 -4.38 -6.34 -2.42
CA THR A 118 -4.82 -5.09 -3.04
C THR A 118 -3.67 -4.10 -3.04
N GLN A 119 -3.40 -3.52 -4.21
CA GLN A 119 -2.47 -2.42 -4.36
C GLN A 119 -3.19 -1.22 -4.96
N ALA A 120 -3.07 -0.07 -4.30
CA ALA A 120 -3.65 1.17 -4.77
C ALA A 120 -3.17 1.53 -6.19
N GLY A 121 -4.02 2.25 -6.92
CA GLY A 121 -3.61 2.93 -8.14
C GLY A 121 -2.62 4.03 -7.80
N LYS A 122 -1.72 4.33 -8.73
CA LYS A 122 -0.98 5.59 -8.69
C LYS A 122 -2.01 6.70 -8.51
N ALA A 123 -1.84 7.54 -7.48
CA ALA A 123 -2.65 8.76 -7.39
C ALA A 123 -2.58 9.45 -8.75
N PRO A 124 -3.70 9.98 -9.29
CA PRO A 124 -3.71 10.67 -10.56
C PRO A 124 -2.49 11.55 -10.62
N GLY A 125 -1.54 11.16 -11.47
CA GLY A 125 -0.42 12.04 -11.72
C GLY A 125 -1.07 13.25 -12.34
N ALA A 126 -0.84 14.44 -11.79
CA ALA A 126 -0.91 15.61 -12.63
C ALA A 126 -0.26 15.21 -13.96
N ALA A 127 -1.03 15.18 -15.06
CA ALA A 127 -0.45 15.10 -16.38
C ALA A 127 0.73 16.06 -16.35
N GLY A 128 1.94 15.54 -16.61
CA GLY A 128 3.22 16.12 -16.13
C GLY A 128 3.11 17.62 -15.86
N LEU A 129 3.29 18.01 -14.60
CA LEU A 129 2.98 19.36 -14.10
C LEU A 129 3.31 20.41 -15.15
N ASP A 130 2.34 21.26 -15.47
CA ASP A 130 2.49 22.19 -16.58
C ASP A 130 3.23 23.45 -16.07
N PRO A 131 4.46 23.73 -16.55
CA PRO A 131 5.23 24.89 -16.11
C PRO A 131 4.55 26.22 -16.45
N ASP A 132 3.61 26.23 -17.40
CA ASP A 132 2.86 27.43 -17.80
C ASP A 132 1.59 27.64 -16.94
N LYS A 133 1.32 26.75 -15.98
CA LYS A 133 0.14 26.83 -15.10
C LYS A 133 0.50 27.35 -13.72
N ALA A 134 -0.42 28.10 -13.12
CA ALA A 134 -0.25 28.51 -11.72
C ALA A 134 -0.30 27.30 -10.78
N PRO A 135 0.25 27.39 -9.56
CA PRO A 135 0.21 26.26 -8.63
C PRO A 135 -1.19 25.74 -8.35
N SER A 136 -2.22 26.60 -8.30
CA SER A 136 -3.62 26.18 -8.11
C SER A 136 -4.24 25.45 -9.30
N GLU A 137 -3.61 25.49 -10.47
CA GLU A 137 -4.04 24.76 -11.66
C GLU A 137 -3.36 23.38 -11.74
N ASN A 138 -2.17 23.24 -11.13
CA ASN A 138 -1.43 21.98 -11.03
C ASN A 138 -1.76 21.17 -9.74
N PHE A 139 -2.23 21.84 -8.68
CA PHE A 139 -2.50 21.24 -7.37
C PHE A 139 -3.88 21.68 -6.85
N ASP A 140 -4.62 20.77 -6.18
CA ASP A 140 -5.84 21.13 -5.48
C ASP A 140 -5.52 21.94 -4.21
N LEU A 141 -5.77 23.26 -4.29
CA LEU A 141 -5.55 24.21 -3.20
C LEU A 141 -6.88 24.70 -2.58
N SER A 142 -7.99 24.00 -2.83
CA SER A 142 -9.35 24.44 -2.47
C SER A 142 -9.62 24.55 -0.97
N THR A 143 -8.78 23.94 -0.14
CA THR A 143 -8.86 23.96 1.33
C THR A 143 -7.63 24.59 1.97
N TRP A 144 -6.84 25.36 1.22
CA TRP A 144 -5.58 25.93 1.71
C TRP A 144 -5.59 27.45 1.61
N ASN A 145 -5.06 28.12 2.64
CA ASN A 145 -4.63 29.50 2.53
C ASN A 145 -3.11 29.56 2.69
N LEU A 146 -2.48 30.61 2.15
CA LEU A 146 -1.03 30.75 2.10
C LEU A 146 -0.59 31.96 2.91
N SER A 147 0.39 31.80 3.79
CA SER A 147 1.07 32.92 4.46
C SER A 147 2.37 33.23 3.74
N ILE A 148 2.64 34.51 3.45
CA ILE A 148 3.89 34.99 2.83
C ILE A 148 4.49 36.15 3.65
N PRO A 149 5.82 36.32 3.67
CA PRO A 149 6.50 37.27 4.55
C PRO A 149 6.48 38.72 4.00
N GLU A 150 5.38 39.15 3.39
CA GLU A 150 5.11 40.53 2.97
C GLU A 150 4.22 41.26 3.98
N ASP A 151 4.43 42.56 4.16
CA ASP A 151 3.62 43.37 5.08
C ASP A 151 2.18 43.47 4.60
N ARG A 152 1.23 43.13 5.47
CA ARG A 152 -0.19 43.34 5.22
C ARG A 152 -0.66 44.77 5.54
N GLY A 153 0.26 45.68 5.87
CA GLY A 153 -0.02 47.06 6.26
C GLY A 153 -0.25 47.24 7.77
N ASN A 154 0.05 46.22 8.56
CA ASN A 154 -0.08 46.24 10.03
C ASN A 154 1.17 45.66 10.74
N GLY A 155 2.28 45.50 10.02
CA GLY A 155 3.51 44.92 10.57
C GLY A 155 3.47 43.40 10.72
N THR A 156 2.47 42.73 10.13
CA THR A 156 2.39 41.25 10.11
C THR A 156 2.35 40.71 8.69
N SER A 157 2.75 39.44 8.55
CA SER A 157 2.79 38.73 7.28
C SER A 157 1.42 38.67 6.60
N THR A 158 1.43 38.72 5.28
CA THR A 158 0.23 38.66 4.46
C THR A 158 -0.30 37.24 4.35
N ASN A 159 -1.62 37.08 4.45
CA ASN A 159 -2.31 35.82 4.19
C ASN A 159 -3.11 35.94 2.89
N ILE A 160 -2.77 35.11 1.93
CA ILE A 160 -3.52 34.89 0.69
C ILE A 160 -4.65 33.94 1.03
N THR A 161 -5.88 34.42 0.89
CA THR A 161 -7.09 33.64 1.18
C THR A 161 -7.24 32.46 0.21
N VAL A 162 -8.04 31.45 0.58
CA VAL A 162 -8.37 30.31 -0.30
C VAL A 162 -8.85 30.79 -1.68
N ALA A 163 -9.74 31.79 -1.70
CA ALA A 163 -10.27 32.34 -2.95
C ALA A 163 -9.18 33.03 -3.79
N GLN A 164 -8.29 33.80 -3.16
CA GLN A 164 -7.18 34.43 -3.87
C GLN A 164 -6.20 33.38 -4.40
N LEU A 165 -5.85 32.39 -3.58
CA LEU A 165 -4.90 31.34 -3.93
C LEU A 165 -5.38 30.55 -5.16
N ASN A 166 -6.65 30.16 -5.18
CA ASN A 166 -7.26 29.43 -6.30
C ASN A 166 -7.58 30.31 -7.52
N ASN A 167 -7.44 31.64 -7.40
CA ASN A 167 -7.51 32.55 -8.54
C ASN A 167 -6.12 32.74 -9.20
N LYS A 168 -5.42 31.62 -9.43
CA LYS A 168 -4.10 31.56 -10.10
C LYS A 168 -3.02 32.42 -9.42
N TYR A 169 -3.04 32.50 -8.09
CA TYR A 169 -2.08 33.32 -7.36
C TYR A 169 -0.65 32.82 -7.57
N GLN A 170 0.25 33.75 -7.90
CA GLN A 170 1.69 33.53 -7.93
C GLN A 170 2.41 34.77 -7.37
N ASN A 171 3.56 34.53 -6.77
CA ASN A 171 4.52 35.53 -6.32
C ASN A 171 5.92 34.99 -6.63
N SER A 172 6.60 35.60 -7.59
CA SER A 172 7.92 35.15 -8.07
C SER A 172 9.00 35.13 -7.00
N LYS A 173 8.80 35.81 -5.85
CA LYS A 173 9.75 35.81 -4.74
C LYS A 173 9.53 34.68 -3.75
N TYR A 174 8.28 34.25 -3.54
CA TYR A 174 7.91 33.37 -2.43
C TYR A 174 7.16 32.11 -2.83
N PHE A 175 6.30 32.17 -3.86
CA PHE A 175 5.38 31.08 -4.21
C PHE A 175 5.04 31.09 -5.71
N TYR A 176 5.59 30.16 -6.47
CA TYR A 176 5.46 30.14 -7.93
C TYR A 176 5.62 28.73 -8.50
N THR A 177 5.30 28.56 -9.79
CA THR A 177 5.55 27.31 -10.53
C THR A 177 6.97 27.31 -11.12
N ALA A 178 7.73 26.25 -10.88
CA ALA A 178 9.07 26.04 -11.45
C ALA A 178 9.01 25.55 -12.91
N ASP A 179 10.17 25.50 -13.57
CA ASP A 179 10.31 25.08 -14.98
C ASP A 179 9.87 23.61 -15.23
N ASP A 180 9.76 22.80 -14.18
CA ASP A 180 9.24 21.42 -14.22
C ASP A 180 7.76 21.32 -13.82
N GLY A 181 7.07 22.45 -13.64
CA GLY A 181 5.70 22.54 -13.15
C GLY A 181 5.54 22.38 -11.64
N GLY A 182 6.64 22.15 -10.91
CA GLY A 182 6.66 22.03 -9.46
C GLY A 182 6.21 23.30 -8.73
N MET A 183 5.54 23.15 -7.59
CA MET A 183 5.15 24.27 -6.73
C MET A 183 6.29 24.64 -5.77
N VAL A 184 6.85 25.83 -5.92
CA VAL A 184 7.99 26.32 -5.14
C VAL A 184 7.53 27.15 -3.95
N PHE A 185 8.16 26.93 -2.79
CA PHE A 185 8.06 27.78 -1.59
C PHE A 185 9.45 28.33 -1.26
N LYS A 186 9.63 29.64 -1.32
CA LYS A 186 10.91 30.28 -1.01
C LYS A 186 10.80 31.14 0.24
N CYS A 187 11.28 30.62 1.36
CA CYS A 187 11.25 31.31 2.65
C CYS A 187 12.58 32.04 2.92
N PRO A 188 12.65 33.38 2.84
CA PRO A 188 13.83 34.14 3.23
C PRO A 188 14.00 34.19 4.76
N VAL A 189 15.19 34.50 5.26
CA VAL A 189 15.41 34.81 6.68
C VAL A 189 14.69 36.11 7.09
N ASP A 190 14.78 37.13 6.23
CA ASP A 190 14.21 38.44 6.46
C ASP A 190 12.78 38.56 5.90
N GLY A 191 11.92 39.24 6.63
CA GLY A 191 10.54 39.51 6.21
C GLY A 191 9.55 39.55 7.37
N PHE A 192 8.29 39.82 7.05
CA PHE A 192 7.24 39.99 8.05
C PHE A 192 6.83 38.66 8.68
N LYS A 193 6.48 38.71 9.97
CA LYS A 193 6.14 37.55 10.79
C LYS A 193 4.63 37.50 11.02
N THR A 194 4.07 36.31 11.30
CA THR A 194 2.61 36.15 11.47
C THR A 194 2.06 36.83 12.73
N SER A 195 2.91 37.10 13.72
CA SER A 195 2.58 37.82 14.94
C SER A 195 3.86 38.30 15.62
N THR A 196 3.71 39.09 16.68
CA THR A 196 4.82 39.45 17.57
C THR A 196 5.43 38.26 18.31
N ASN A 197 4.72 37.13 18.36
CA ASN A 197 5.12 35.93 19.12
C ASN A 197 5.91 34.93 18.26
N THR A 198 6.29 35.27 17.03
CA THR A 198 7.07 34.39 16.15
C THR A 198 8.31 35.08 15.60
N SER A 199 9.45 34.41 15.74
CA SER A 199 10.75 34.93 15.31
C SER A 199 11.13 34.53 13.88
N TYR A 200 10.36 33.64 13.24
CA TYR A 200 10.69 33.06 11.94
C TYR A 200 9.66 33.43 10.87
N THR A 201 10.18 33.84 9.72
CA THR A 201 9.41 33.99 8.48
C THR A 201 8.89 32.63 8.06
N ARG A 202 7.83 32.67 7.23
CA ARG A 202 7.27 31.46 6.64
C ARG A 202 6.71 31.78 5.27
N VAL A 203 6.84 30.80 4.38
CA VAL A 203 5.97 30.62 3.23
C VAL A 203 5.32 29.27 3.45
N GLU A 204 4.10 29.28 3.95
CA GLU A 204 3.48 28.08 4.53
C GLU A 204 1.98 28.09 4.26
N PHE A 205 1.46 26.90 3.93
CA PHE A 205 0.03 26.68 3.87
C PHE A 205 -0.57 26.45 5.25
N ARG A 206 -1.80 26.92 5.43
CA ARG A 206 -2.63 26.54 6.56
C ARG A 206 -3.93 25.93 6.05
N GLU A 207 -4.29 24.80 6.63
CA GLU A 207 -5.49 24.08 6.26
C GLU A 207 -6.74 24.81 6.70
N MET A 208 -7.71 24.82 5.80
CA MET A 208 -8.93 25.60 5.80
C MET A 208 -10.04 24.74 5.19
N LEU A 209 -10.45 23.66 5.85
CA LEU A 209 -11.50 22.74 5.36
C LEU A 209 -12.83 23.43 5.00
N ARG A 210 -13.06 24.65 5.49
CA ARG A 210 -14.18 25.49 5.06
C ARG A 210 -14.10 25.98 3.59
N GLY A 211 -12.95 25.80 2.94
CA GLY A 211 -12.63 26.35 1.63
C GLY A 211 -12.89 27.86 1.56
N THR A 212 -13.66 28.28 0.55
CA THR A 212 -14.05 29.67 0.33
C THR A 212 -15.20 30.15 1.22
N ASN A 213 -15.88 29.26 1.96
CA ASN A 213 -17.03 29.62 2.80
C ASN A 213 -16.59 30.32 4.09
N THR A 214 -16.53 31.66 4.06
CA THR A 214 -16.07 32.46 5.20
C THR A 214 -17.06 32.55 6.36
N SER A 215 -18.33 32.14 6.16
CA SER A 215 -19.34 32.09 7.22
C SER A 215 -19.01 31.05 8.29
N ILE A 216 -18.23 30.02 7.94
CA ILE A 216 -17.72 29.02 8.86
C ILE A 216 -16.48 29.58 9.58
N LYS A 217 -16.53 29.75 10.91
CA LYS A 217 -15.43 30.31 11.70
C LYS A 217 -14.34 29.26 11.97
N HIS A 218 -13.07 29.61 11.75
CA HIS A 218 -11.91 28.72 11.95
C HIS A 218 -11.82 28.07 13.34
N LYS A 219 -12.21 28.80 14.40
CA LYS A 219 -12.14 28.30 15.79
C LYS A 219 -13.14 27.18 16.08
N VAL A 220 -14.24 27.10 15.32
CA VAL A 220 -15.30 26.09 15.54
C VAL A 220 -14.90 24.75 14.93
N LEU A 221 -14.19 24.77 13.80
CA LEU A 221 -13.73 23.56 13.13
C LEU A 221 -12.67 22.79 13.92
N ILE A 222 -11.75 23.49 14.60
CA ILE A 222 -10.72 22.84 15.45
C ILE A 222 -11.38 22.01 16.56
N LYS A 223 -12.55 22.41 17.08
CA LYS A 223 -13.26 21.68 18.13
C LYS A 223 -13.94 20.39 17.61
N ILE A 224 -14.27 20.34 16.31
CA ILE A 224 -14.85 19.15 15.66
C ILE A 224 -13.74 18.24 15.12
N ILE A 225 -12.66 18.81 14.55
CA ILE A 225 -11.50 18.06 14.05
C ILE A 225 -10.73 17.40 15.19
N GLY A 226 -10.50 18.08 16.32
CA GLY A 226 -9.86 17.47 17.49
C GLY A 226 -10.66 16.32 18.12
N TYR A 227 -11.97 16.25 17.85
CA TYR A 227 -12.83 15.13 18.29
C TYR A 227 -12.81 13.94 17.29
N LEU A 228 -12.43 14.18 16.03
CA LEU A 228 -12.30 13.15 14.99
C LEU A 228 -10.84 12.66 14.80
N GLU A 229 -9.84 13.48 15.13
CA GLU A 229 -8.41 13.14 15.03
C GLU A 229 -7.90 12.13 16.06
N GLN A 230 -8.59 11.93 17.20
CA GLN A 230 -8.26 10.76 18.05
C GLN A 230 -8.54 9.42 17.36
N HIS A 231 -9.25 9.41 16.22
CA HIS A 231 -9.61 8.19 15.51
C HIS A 231 -9.02 8.04 14.09
N GLN A 232 -8.24 8.99 13.54
CA GLN A 232 -7.68 8.88 12.17
C GLN A 232 -6.24 9.40 12.04
N LEU A 233 -5.38 9.00 12.99
CA LEU A 233 -3.91 9.05 12.85
C LEU A 233 -3.46 8.15 11.67
N GLN A 234 -3.53 8.57 10.40
CA GLN A 234 -2.75 7.94 9.32
C GLN A 234 -2.69 8.61 7.93
N ILE A 235 -2.76 9.93 7.78
CA ILE A 235 -2.43 10.57 6.47
C ILE A 235 -1.16 11.42 6.59
N LYS A 236 -0.08 10.73 6.23
CA LYS A 236 1.33 11.12 6.17
C LYS A 236 1.56 12.05 4.97
N MET A 237 1.66 13.37 5.18
CA MET A 237 2.20 14.29 4.16
C MET A 237 3.69 14.50 4.39
N LEU A 238 4.50 13.66 3.76
CA LEU A 238 5.94 13.81 3.62
C LEU A 238 6.21 14.93 2.61
N LEU A 239 6.31 16.18 3.09
CA LEU A 239 6.85 17.27 2.27
C LEU A 239 8.38 17.18 2.33
N MET A 240 9.02 16.66 1.29
CA MET A 240 10.46 16.87 1.08
C MET A 240 10.66 18.34 0.72
N VAL A 241 11.00 19.15 1.73
CA VAL A 241 11.50 20.51 1.52
C VAL A 241 12.97 20.39 1.13
N THR A 242 13.27 20.49 -0.16
CA THR A 242 14.65 20.80 -0.58
C THR A 242 14.86 22.28 -0.31
N MET A 243 15.48 22.61 0.83
CA MET A 243 15.99 23.96 1.08
C MET A 243 17.30 24.12 0.32
N GLU A 244 17.26 24.78 -0.84
CA GLU A 244 18.48 25.30 -1.44
C GLU A 244 18.98 26.50 -0.62
N LYS A 245 20.27 26.47 -0.27
CA LYS A 245 20.98 27.51 0.49
C LYS A 245 21.28 28.73 -0.36
#